data_AF-A0A924YLR2-F1
#
_entry.id   AF-A0A924YLR2-F1
#
_cell.length_a   1.000
_cell.length_b   1.000
_cell.length_c   1.000
_cell.angle_alpha   90.00
_cell.angle_beta   90.00
_cell.angle_gamma   90.00
#
_symmetry.space_group_name_H-M   'P 1'
#
loop_
_entity.id
_entity.type
_entity.pdbx_description
1 polymer ?
#
loop_
_entity_poly.entity_id
_entity_poly.type
_entity_poly.pdbx_seq_one_letter_code
_entity_poly.pdbx_strand_id
1 'polypeptide(L)'
;MPAIAVEKNDHRTAFSPLQSEILRMSAELFPGPISVEVMSDPDSPSESWTVLNVESAGAPQEIVKTQCEWHERLARQFPDAVSTVRLSILPRA
;
A
#
# COMPACT_ATOMS: atom_id res chain seq x y z
N MET A 1 -6.65 0.20 -20.29
CA MET A 1 -5.57 0.26 -19.27
C MET A 1 -6.09 1.14 -18.16
N PRO A 2 -6.25 0.67 -16.91
CA PRO A 2 -6.72 1.54 -15.84
C PRO A 2 -5.59 2.49 -15.42
N ALA A 3 -5.96 3.75 -15.16
CA ALA A 3 -5.05 4.82 -14.81
C ALA A 3 -4.66 4.74 -13.33
N ILE A 4 -3.36 4.76 -13.04
CA ILE A 4 -2.85 5.01 -11.69
C ILE A 4 -3.00 6.51 -11.44
N ALA A 5 -3.98 6.89 -10.61
CA ALA A 5 -4.11 8.27 -10.15
C ALA A 5 -3.07 8.51 -9.05
N VAL A 6 -1.91 9.04 -9.44
CA VAL A 6 -0.93 9.60 -8.50
C VAL A 6 -1.38 11.04 -8.21
N GLU A 7 -2.07 11.25 -7.09
CA GLU A 7 -2.38 12.60 -6.65
C GLU A 7 -1.08 13.30 -6.24
N LYS A 8 -0.83 14.46 -6.87
CA LYS A 8 0.46 15.14 -6.90
C LYS A 8 0.74 15.80 -5.55
N ASN A 9 1.66 15.22 -4.79
CA ASN A 9 2.56 16.04 -3.98
C ASN A 9 3.87 16.21 -4.77
N ASP A 10 4.31 17.45 -4.87
CA ASP A 10 5.12 18.00 -5.95
C ASP A 10 6.59 17.52 -5.93
N HIS A 11 6.88 16.26 -6.26
CA HIS A 11 8.18 15.78 -6.72
C HIS A 11 7.96 14.55 -7.62
N ARG A 12 8.49 14.56 -8.85
CA ARG A 12 8.56 13.36 -9.71
C ARG A 12 9.56 12.38 -9.11
N THR A 13 9.19 11.74 -8.02
CA THR A 13 10.02 10.74 -7.36
C THR A 13 9.76 9.41 -8.06
N ALA A 14 10.73 8.95 -8.85
CA ALA A 14 10.71 7.57 -9.30
C ALA A 14 10.67 6.67 -8.05
N PHE A 15 9.70 5.75 -7.98
CA PHE A 15 9.66 4.77 -6.90
C PHE A 15 10.95 3.97 -6.89
N SER A 16 11.44 3.65 -5.69
CA SER A 16 12.55 2.70 -5.57
C SER A 16 12.15 1.34 -6.17
N PRO A 17 13.12 0.48 -6.55
CA PRO A 17 12.82 -0.87 -7.01
C PRO A 17 11.98 -1.67 -6.00
N LEU A 18 12.28 -1.51 -4.71
CA LEU A 18 11.53 -2.12 -3.62
C LEU A 18 10.07 -1.66 -3.60
N GLN A 19 9.84 -0.34 -3.63
CA GLN A 19 8.48 0.22 -3.66
C GLN A 19 7.70 -0.23 -4.89
N SER A 20 8.37 -0.32 -6.05
CA SER A 20 7.75 -0.76 -7.30
C SER A 20 7.26 -2.21 -7.19
N GLU A 21 8.06 -3.08 -6.55
CA GLU A 21 7.72 -4.48 -6.37
C GLU A 21 6.60 -4.67 -5.33
N ILE A 22 6.63 -3.91 -4.24
CA ILE A 22 5.54 -3.89 -3.25
C ILE A 22 4.23 -3.39 -3.89
N LEU A 23 4.29 -2.36 -4.74
CA LEU A 23 3.13 -1.87 -5.49
C LEU A 23 2.59 -2.92 -6.46
N ARG A 24 3.48 -3.61 -7.18
CA ARG A 24 3.10 -4.70 -8.08
C ARG A 24 2.38 -5.82 -7.33
N MET A 25 2.94 -6.27 -6.22
CA MET A 25 2.34 -7.26 -5.32
C MET A 25 0.97 -6.79 -4.79
N SER A 26 0.85 -5.51 -4.42
CA SER A 26 -0.40 -4.94 -3.92
C SER A 26 -1.47 -4.91 -5.01
N ALA A 27 -1.12 -4.56 -6.24
CA ALA A 27 -2.03 -4.52 -7.38
C ALA A 27 -2.54 -5.91 -7.82
N GLU A 28 -1.77 -6.98 -7.55
CA GLU A 28 -2.24 -8.36 -7.76
C GLU A 28 -3.37 -8.74 -6.80
N LEU A 29 -3.28 -8.29 -5.55
CA LEU A 29 -4.22 -8.67 -4.49
C LEU A 29 -5.43 -7.74 -4.41
N PHE A 30 -5.25 -6.46 -4.76
CA PHE A 30 -6.29 -5.44 -4.70
C PHE A 30 -6.53 -4.87 -6.10
N PRO A 31 -7.48 -5.44 -6.88
CA PRO A 31 -7.79 -4.96 -8.21
C PRO A 31 -8.48 -3.58 -8.13
N GLY A 32 -7.70 -2.52 -8.32
CA GLY A 32 -8.18 -1.16 -8.18
C GLY A 32 -7.09 -0.10 -8.28
N PRO A 33 -7.48 1.17 -8.14
CA PRO A 33 -6.52 2.23 -7.92
C PRO A 33 -5.77 1.98 -6.61
N ILE A 34 -4.48 2.27 -6.64
CA ILE A 34 -3.62 2.30 -5.47
C ILE A 34 -3.01 3.69 -5.41
N SER A 35 -3.19 4.37 -4.27
CA SER A 35 -2.44 5.59 -3.96
C SER A 35 -1.40 5.32 -2.88
N VAL A 36 -0.35 6.13 -2.87
CA VAL A 36 0.76 5.99 -1.94
C VAL A 36 0.92 7.31 -1.22
N GLU A 37 0.89 7.25 0.10
CA GLU A 37 1.06 8.41 0.97
C GLU A 37 2.18 8.14 1.96
N VAL A 38 2.93 9.18 2.30
CA VAL A 38 3.87 9.12 3.43
C VAL A 38 3.15 9.75 4.61
N MET A 39 2.92 8.96 5.64
CA MET A 39 2.32 9.41 6.89
C MET A 39 3.36 9.38 8.00
N SER A 40 3.33 10.37 8.88
CA SER A 40 4.22 10.42 10.05
C SER A 40 3.42 10.23 11.33
N ASP A 41 4.09 9.73 12.38
CA ASP A 41 3.52 9.74 13.72
C ASP A 41 3.34 11.19 14.18
N PRO A 42 2.14 11.61 14.62
CA PRO A 42 1.94 12.96 15.14
C PRO A 42 2.73 13.22 16.43
N ASP A 43 2.97 12.19 17.25
CA ASP A 43 3.74 12.27 18.49
C ASP A 43 5.25 12.12 18.23
N SER A 44 5.64 11.57 17.07
CA SER A 44 7.03 11.42 16.64
C SER A 44 7.21 11.67 15.13
N PRO A 45 7.25 12.94 14.67
CA PRO A 45 7.25 13.28 13.23
C PRO A 45 8.45 12.75 12.43
N SER A 46 9.55 12.41 13.11
CA SER A 46 10.72 11.75 12.51
C SER A 46 10.46 10.29 12.12
N GLU A 47 9.43 9.67 12.69
CA GLU A 47 8.96 8.35 12.30
C GLU A 47 7.90 8.49 11.20
N SER A 48 8.23 7.99 10.01
CA SER A 48 7.35 8.02 8.85
C SER A 48 7.17 6.64 8.25
N TRP A 49 5.97 6.37 7.76
CA TRP A 49 5.60 5.15 7.06
C TRP A 49 5.11 5.45 5.66
N THR A 50 5.39 4.53 4.74
CA THR A 50 4.73 4.51 3.43
C THR A 50 3.41 3.75 3.58
N VAL A 51 2.30 4.45 3.38
CA VAL A 51 0.95 3.89 3.43
C VAL A 51 0.45 3.68 2.00
N LEU A 52 0.12 2.44 1.67
CA LEU A 52 -0.58 2.11 0.43
C LEU A 52 -2.08 2.12 0.71
N ASN A 53 -2.79 3.03 0.07
CA ASN A 53 -4.24 3.07 0.10
C ASN A 53 -4.76 2.27 -1.10
N VAL A 54 -5.51 1.21 -0.80
CA VAL A 54 -6.12 0.34 -1.81
C VAL A 54 -7.63 0.32 -1.64
N GLU A 55 -8.35 0.15 -2.74
CA GLU A 55 -9.79 -0.08 -2.68
C GLU A 55 -10.11 -1.58 -2.67
N SER A 56 -11.14 -1.97 -1.92
CA SER A 56 -11.69 -3.31 -2.00
C SER A 56 -13.21 -3.30 -1.92
N ALA A 57 -13.83 -4.27 -2.58
CA ALA A 57 -15.26 -4.58 -2.52
C ALA A 57 -15.41 -6.07 -2.22
N GLY A 58 -16.45 -6.44 -1.46
CA GLY A 58 -16.72 -7.83 -1.11
C GLY A 58 -17.12 -7.99 0.34
N ALA A 59 -17.21 -9.24 0.80
CA ALA A 59 -17.53 -9.52 2.19
C ALA A 59 -16.33 -9.13 3.10
N PRO A 60 -16.56 -8.57 4.30
CA PRO A 60 -15.48 -8.19 5.21
C PRO A 60 -14.47 -9.32 5.49
N GLN A 61 -14.93 -10.57 5.54
CA GLN A 61 -14.06 -11.73 5.76
C GLN A 61 -13.10 -11.97 4.60
N GLU A 62 -13.53 -11.71 3.36
CA GLU A 62 -12.69 -11.85 2.17
C GLU A 62 -11.64 -10.75 2.13
N ILE A 63 -12.02 -9.52 2.47
CA ILE A 63 -11.11 -8.37 2.55
C ILE A 63 -10.02 -8.64 3.60
N VAL A 64 -10.39 -9.11 4.79
CA VAL A 64 -9.43 -9.49 5.84
C VAL A 64 -8.51 -10.61 5.39
N LYS A 65 -9.03 -11.63 4.69
CA LYS A 65 -8.20 -12.71 4.16
C LYS A 65 -7.15 -12.19 3.16
N THR A 66 -7.55 -11.33 2.23
CA THR A 66 -6.64 -10.70 1.26
C THR A 66 -5.61 -9.81 1.96
N GLN A 67 -6.02 -9.08 3.01
CA GLN A 67 -5.11 -8.31 3.86
C GLN A 67 -4.07 -9.18 4.56
N CYS A 68 -4.47 -10.33 5.12
CA CYS A 68 -3.55 -11.27 5.75
C CYS A 68 -2.55 -11.82 4.72
N GLU A 69 -3.03 -12.24 3.54
CA GLU A 69 -2.17 -12.73 2.47
C GLU A 69 -1.14 -11.68 2.03
N TRP A 70 -1.56 -10.41 1.92
CA TRP A 70 -0.65 -9.30 1.61
C TRP A 70 0.47 -9.18 2.66
N HIS A 71 0.14 -9.20 3.95
CA HIS A 71 1.14 -9.12 5.03
C HIS A 71 2.09 -10.31 5.03
N GLU A 72 1.58 -11.52 4.81
CA GLU A 72 2.40 -12.72 4.73
C GLU A 72 3.39 -12.68 3.56
N ARG A 73 2.95 -12.20 2.40
CA ARG A 73 3.83 -12.02 1.23
C ARG A 73 4.86 -10.93 1.48
N LEU A 74 4.47 -9.79 2.06
CA LEU A 74 5.39 -8.71 2.42
C LEU A 74 6.47 -9.20 3.38
N ALA A 75 6.09 -9.88 4.47
CA ALA A 75 7.04 -10.37 5.47
C ALA A 75 8.01 -11.42 4.90
N ARG A 76 7.54 -12.25 3.95
CA ARG A 76 8.36 -13.28 3.32
C ARG A 76 9.37 -12.72 2.31
N GLN A 77 8.93 -11.76 1.48
CA GLN A 77 9.74 -11.23 0.38
C GLN A 77 10.59 -10.03 0.81
N PHE A 78 10.07 -9.21 1.73
CA PHE A 78 10.64 -7.94 2.14
C PHE A 78 10.52 -7.75 3.66
N PRO A 79 11.24 -8.55 4.47
CA PRO A 79 11.13 -8.51 5.93
C PRO A 79 11.40 -7.11 6.50
N ASP A 80 12.35 -6.36 5.93
CA ASP A 80 12.68 -5.00 6.36
C ASP A 80 11.58 -3.98 6.04
N ALA A 81 10.71 -4.26 5.07
CA ALA A 81 9.60 -3.39 4.69
C ALA A 81 8.42 -3.49 5.66
N VAL A 82 8.33 -4.56 6.48
CA VAL A 82 7.21 -4.77 7.41
C VAL A 82 7.10 -3.66 8.45
N SER A 83 8.22 -3.04 8.84
CA SER A 83 8.21 -1.95 9.82
C SER A 83 7.89 -0.58 9.20
N THR A 84 8.12 -0.41 7.89
CA THR A 84 8.08 0.90 7.20
C THR A 84 6.91 1.05 6.24
N VAL A 85 6.26 -0.06 5.85
CA VAL A 85 5.14 -0.07 4.91
C VAL A 85 3.86 -0.49 5.61
N ARG A 86 2.76 0.20 5.30
CA ARG A 86 1.42 -0.04 5.85
C ARG A 86 0.41 -0.15 4.71
N LEU A 87 -0.65 -0.90 4.96
CA LEU A 87 -1.78 -1.05 4.05
C LEU A 87 -3.04 -0.46 4.68
N SER A 88 -3.69 0.44 3.97
CA SER A 88 -4.99 1.02 4.31
C SER A 88 -6.00 0.58 3.25
N ILE A 89 -7.10 -0.05 3.67
CA ILE A 89 -8.12 -0.56 2.76
C ILE A 89 -9.34 0.34 2.86
N LEU A 90 -9.66 1.01 1.75
CA LEU A 90 -10.81 1.88 1.60
C LEU A 90 -11.99 1.11 1.00
N PRO A 91 -13.23 1.38 1.44
CA PRO A 91 -14.40 0.79 0.82
C PRO A 91 -14.56 1.33 -0.61
N ARG A 92 -14.78 0.43 -1.57
CA ARG A 92 -15.22 0.82 -2.91
C ARG A 92 -16.74 1.02 -2.92
N ALA A 93 -17.17 2.21 -3.36
CA ALA A 93 -18.58 2.57 -3.53
C ALA A 93 -19.24 1.81 -4.70
#